data_AF-H2Z0E0-F1
#
_entry.id   AF-H2Z0E0-F1
#
_cell.length_a   1.000
_cell.length_b   1.000
_cell.length_c   1.000
_cell.angle_alpha   90.00
_cell.angle_beta   90.00
_cell.angle_gamma   90.00
#
_symmetry.space_group_name_H-M   'P 1'
#
loop_
_entity.id
_entity.type
_entity.pdbx_description
1 polymer ?
#
loop_
_entity_poly.entity_id
_entity_poly.type
_entity_poly.pdbx_seq_one_letter_code
_entity_poly.pdbx_strand_id
1 'polypeptide(L)'
;MKMETTCATLPRINWNAETEVCLFYAMRGQKPIGLNKHFHMMCIHKKFCQSLGQTVSSDQLWEHLATMYNLRALDDSEASPFKNTQKEFKLPASILNYNRDQVKTVEDFPELEDEELPVVSNKGKGSRKRTRHTNTNSPSSPNVVKRRR
;
A
#
# COMPACT_ATOMS: atom_id res chain seq x y z
N MET A 1 -2.71 13.11 27.27
CA MET A 1 -3.85 12.58 26.50
C MET A 1 -3.41 11.30 25.81
N LYS A 2 -3.79 10.14 26.36
CA LYS A 2 -3.65 8.87 25.65
C LYS A 2 -4.85 8.79 24.72
N MET A 3 -4.60 8.78 23.41
CA MET A 3 -5.63 8.52 22.41
C MET A 3 -5.92 7.02 22.50
N GLU A 4 -6.83 6.63 23.40
CA GLU A 4 -7.40 5.29 23.35
C GLU A 4 -8.29 5.25 22.12
N THR A 5 -7.79 4.65 21.04
CA THR A 5 -8.64 4.20 19.94
C THR A 5 -9.48 3.06 20.52
N THR A 6 -10.63 3.41 21.07
CA THR A 6 -11.69 2.44 21.33
C THR A 6 -12.03 1.79 20.00
N CYS A 7 -11.59 0.56 19.82
CA CYS A 7 -12.05 -0.31 18.75
C CYS A 7 -13.54 -0.53 19.00
N ALA A 8 -14.39 0.33 18.44
CA ALA A 8 -15.82 0.10 18.43
C ALA A 8 -16.05 -1.24 17.74
N THR A 9 -16.46 -2.25 18.52
CA THR A 9 -16.82 -3.56 17.99
C THR A 9 -18.01 -3.36 17.05
N LEU A 10 -17.74 -3.34 15.75
CA LEU A 10 -18.78 -3.23 14.73
C LEU A 10 -19.75 -4.42 14.87
N PRO A 11 -21.04 -4.23 14.55
CA PRO A 11 -22.04 -5.28 14.69
C PRO A 11 -21.65 -6.52 13.89
N ARG A 12 -21.90 -7.70 14.46
CA ARG A 12 -21.71 -8.97 13.76
C ARG A 12 -22.88 -9.19 12.79
N ILE A 13 -22.57 -9.51 11.53
CA ILE A 13 -23.55 -9.79 10.50
C ILE A 13 -24.23 -11.13 10.80
N ASN A 14 -25.56 -11.16 10.75
CA ASN A 14 -26.33 -12.41 10.71
C ASN A 14 -26.46 -12.86 9.25
N TRP A 15 -25.79 -13.94 8.87
CA TRP A 15 -25.82 -14.46 7.51
C TRP A 15 -27.13 -15.21 7.25
N ASN A 16 -28.08 -14.51 6.64
CA ASN A 16 -29.31 -15.07 6.08
C ASN A 16 -29.31 -14.93 4.54
N ALA A 17 -30.27 -15.55 3.87
CA ALA A 17 -30.39 -15.48 2.41
C ALA A 17 -30.48 -14.03 1.88
N GLU A 18 -31.13 -13.11 2.59
CA GLU A 18 -31.25 -11.71 2.16
C GLU A 18 -29.89 -10.99 2.20
N THR A 19 -29.12 -11.17 3.27
CA THR A 19 -27.78 -10.60 3.42
C THR A 19 -26.80 -11.20 2.42
N GLU A 20 -26.91 -12.50 2.13
CA GLU A 20 -26.09 -13.15 1.10
C GLU A 20 -26.43 -12.62 -0.30
N VAL A 21 -27.71 -12.41 -0.61
CA VAL A 21 -28.13 -11.77 -1.87
C VAL A 21 -27.53 -10.37 -1.99
N CYS A 22 -27.55 -9.56 -0.92
CA CYS A 22 -26.88 -8.26 -0.92
C CYS A 22 -25.37 -8.39 -1.15
N LEU A 23 -24.72 -9.38 -0.54
CA LEU A 23 -23.29 -9.64 -0.73
C LEU A 23 -22.98 -9.99 -2.18
N PHE A 24 -23.70 -10.93 -2.77
CA PHE A 24 -23.49 -11.35 -4.16
C PHE A 24 -23.77 -10.22 -5.14
N TYR A 25 -24.75 -9.37 -4.86
CA TYR A 25 -24.99 -8.17 -5.65
C TYR A 25 -23.81 -7.18 -5.56
N ALA A 26 -23.24 -6.99 -4.37
CA ALA A 26 -22.06 -6.15 -4.16
C ALA A 26 -20.81 -6.70 -4.87
N MET A 27 -20.68 -8.03 -4.95
CA MET A 27 -19.59 -8.74 -5.64
C MET A 27 -19.67 -8.67 -7.17
N ARG A 28 -20.77 -8.21 -7.75
CA ARG A 28 -20.88 -8.11 -9.22
C ARG A 28 -19.78 -7.21 -9.78
N GLY A 29 -18.94 -7.81 -10.63
CA GLY A 29 -17.80 -7.15 -11.26
C GLY A 29 -16.64 -6.84 -10.31
N GLN A 30 -16.59 -7.46 -9.13
CA GLN A 30 -15.48 -7.36 -8.17
C GLN A 30 -14.92 -8.75 -7.89
N LYS A 31 -13.58 -8.88 -7.93
CA LYS A 31 -12.91 -10.13 -7.62
C LYS A 31 -12.21 -10.02 -6.27
N PRO A 32 -12.67 -10.71 -5.20
CA PRO A 32 -12.03 -10.67 -3.88
C PRO A 32 -10.72 -11.49 -3.83
N ILE A 33 -10.05 -11.69 -4.96
CA ILE A 33 -8.83 -12.47 -5.14
C ILE A 33 -7.85 -11.69 -6.02
N GLY A 34 -6.62 -12.16 -6.11
CA GLY A 34 -5.57 -11.60 -6.95
C GLY A 34 -4.75 -10.50 -6.30
N LEU A 35 -3.89 -9.88 -7.12
CA LEU A 35 -2.98 -8.81 -6.69
C LEU A 35 -3.71 -7.63 -6.05
N ASN A 36 -4.94 -7.34 -6.50
CA ASN A 36 -5.74 -6.21 -6.06
C ASN A 36 -6.88 -6.60 -5.11
N LYS A 37 -6.83 -7.79 -4.48
CA LYS A 37 -7.92 -8.33 -3.65
C LYS A 37 -8.41 -7.38 -2.56
N HIS A 38 -7.51 -6.62 -1.94
CA HIS A 38 -7.88 -5.65 -0.91
C HIS A 38 -8.68 -4.47 -1.47
N PHE A 39 -8.35 -3.97 -2.66
CA PHE A 39 -9.11 -2.89 -3.29
C PHE A 39 -10.50 -3.34 -3.70
N HIS A 40 -10.60 -4.52 -4.31
CA HIS A 40 -11.90 -5.11 -4.64
C HIS A 40 -12.73 -5.36 -3.38
N MET A 41 -12.11 -5.79 -2.29
CA MET A 41 -12.82 -5.95 -1.02
C MET A 41 -13.35 -4.62 -0.48
N MET A 42 -12.58 -3.54 -0.56
CA MET A 42 -13.08 -2.20 -0.17
C MET A 42 -14.29 -1.79 -1.02
N CYS A 43 -14.28 -2.10 -2.32
CA CYS A 43 -15.41 -1.84 -3.20
C CYS A 43 -16.64 -2.70 -2.84
N ILE A 44 -16.44 -3.98 -2.55
CA ILE A 44 -17.51 -4.90 -2.09
C ILE A 44 -18.08 -4.40 -0.78
N HIS A 45 -17.23 -4.13 0.21
CA HIS A 45 -17.60 -3.64 1.53
C HIS A 45 -18.43 -2.36 1.46
N LYS A 46 -17.99 -1.39 0.67
CA LYS A 46 -18.73 -0.13 0.46
C LYS A 46 -20.13 -0.38 -0.10
N LYS A 47 -20.25 -1.20 -1.16
CA LYS A 47 -21.54 -1.53 -1.77
C LYS A 47 -22.44 -2.30 -0.81
N PHE A 48 -21.86 -3.24 -0.06
CA PHE A 48 -22.59 -4.06 0.90
C PHE A 48 -23.13 -3.24 2.07
N CYS A 49 -22.31 -2.35 2.65
CA CYS A 49 -22.76 -1.41 3.70
C CYS A 49 -23.88 -0.50 3.19
N GLN A 50 -23.79 -0.06 1.93
CA GLN A 50 -24.83 0.75 1.30
C GLN A 50 -26.15 -0.03 1.13
N SER A 51 -26.08 -1.31 0.76
CA SER A 51 -27.26 -2.16 0.62
C SER A 51 -27.93 -2.52 1.95
N LEU A 52 -27.14 -2.73 3.01
CA LEU A 52 -27.67 -3.05 4.34
C LEU A 52 -28.09 -1.82 5.16
N GLY A 53 -27.63 -0.62 4.79
CA GLY A 53 -27.86 0.60 5.58
C GLY A 53 -27.08 0.64 6.90
N GLN A 54 -26.10 -0.25 7.09
CA GLN A 54 -25.26 -0.32 8.29
C GLN A 54 -23.79 -0.54 7.93
N THR A 55 -22.90 -0.10 8.80
CA THR A 55 -21.46 -0.31 8.65
C THR A 55 -21.06 -1.62 9.32
N VAL A 56 -20.38 -2.48 8.55
CA VAL A 56 -19.90 -3.78 9.01
C VAL A 56 -18.37 -3.82 8.95
N SER A 57 -17.71 -4.80 9.56
CA SER A 57 -16.26 -4.97 9.38
C SER A 57 -15.97 -5.69 8.05
N SER A 58 -14.92 -5.26 7.34
CA SER A 58 -14.40 -5.97 6.17
C SER A 58 -13.92 -7.38 6.51
N ASP A 59 -13.47 -7.61 7.75
CA ASP A 59 -12.96 -8.92 8.17
C ASP A 59 -14.07 -9.98 8.20
N GLN A 60 -15.29 -9.57 8.56
CA GLN A 60 -16.45 -10.47 8.56
C GLN A 60 -16.82 -10.91 7.13
N LEU A 61 -16.63 -10.03 6.14
CA LEU A 61 -16.82 -10.37 4.73
C LEU A 61 -15.78 -11.39 4.27
N TRP A 62 -14.52 -11.20 4.64
CA TRP A 62 -13.46 -12.16 4.34
C TRP A 62 -13.72 -13.53 4.98
N GLU A 63 -14.10 -13.54 6.26
CA GLU A 63 -14.41 -14.76 7.02
C GLU A 63 -15.53 -15.53 6.34
N HIS A 64 -16.63 -14.85 5.99
CA HIS A 64 -17.77 -15.50 5.35
C HIS A 64 -17.46 -15.96 3.92
N LEU A 65 -16.74 -15.18 3.12
CA LEU A 65 -16.30 -15.62 1.79
C LEU A 65 -15.37 -16.83 1.86
N ALA A 66 -14.51 -16.92 2.89
CA ALA A 66 -13.66 -18.08 3.11
C ALA A 66 -14.45 -19.35 3.51
N THR A 67 -15.65 -19.20 4.10
CA THR A 67 -16.53 -20.35 4.38
C THR A 67 -17.23 -20.89 3.14
N MET A 68 -17.52 -20.04 2.14
CA MET A 68 -18.22 -20.43 0.91
C MET A 68 -17.27 -20.79 -0.25
N TYR A 69 -16.10 -20.16 -0.30
CA TYR A 69 -15.13 -20.29 -1.38
C TYR A 69 -13.75 -20.66 -0.86
N ASN A 70 -13.05 -21.51 -1.61
CA ASN A 70 -11.62 -21.71 -1.40
C ASN A 70 -10.83 -20.53 -1.96
N LEU A 71 -10.75 -19.44 -1.20
CA LEU A 71 -10.09 -18.20 -1.61
C LEU A 71 -8.61 -18.40 -1.97
N ARG A 72 -7.91 -19.33 -1.30
CA ARG A 72 -6.49 -19.59 -1.55
C ARG A 72 -6.26 -20.21 -2.92
N ALA A 73 -7.00 -21.27 -3.25
CA ALA A 73 -6.89 -21.91 -4.56
C ALA A 73 -7.27 -20.96 -5.71
N LEU A 74 -8.23 -20.07 -5.46
CA LEU A 74 -8.64 -19.05 -6.42
C LEU A 74 -7.56 -17.97 -6.62
N ASP A 75 -6.94 -17.49 -5.54
CA ASP A 75 -5.84 -16.52 -5.56
C ASP A 75 -4.64 -17.05 -6.37
N ASP A 76 -4.28 -18.32 -6.15
CA ASP A 76 -3.16 -18.98 -6.85
C ASP A 76 -3.44 -19.19 -8.34
N SER A 77 -4.72 -19.36 -8.72
CA SER A 77 -5.14 -19.55 -10.12
C SER A 77 -5.18 -18.25 -10.92
N GLU A 78 -5.15 -17.09 -10.27
CA GLU A 78 -5.25 -15.81 -10.95
C GLU A 78 -3.94 -15.45 -11.63
N ALA A 79 -3.91 -15.56 -12.96
CA ALA A 79 -2.79 -15.11 -13.74
C ALA A 79 -2.67 -13.57 -13.69
N SER A 80 -1.49 -13.08 -13.29
CA SER A 80 -1.16 -11.66 -13.41
C SER A 80 -1.30 -11.22 -14.88
N PRO A 81 -2.03 -10.12 -15.17
CA PRO A 81 -2.14 -9.60 -16.54
C PRO A 81 -0.80 -9.08 -17.05
N PHE A 82 0.12 -8.72 -16.16
CA PHE A 82 1.47 -8.33 -16.50
C PHE A 82 2.36 -9.56 -16.53
N LYS A 83 3.05 -9.76 -17.66
CA LYS A 83 4.19 -10.67 -17.77
C LYS A 83 5.32 -10.11 -16.90
N ASN A 84 5.30 -10.42 -15.60
CA ASN A 84 6.38 -10.04 -14.68
C ASN A 84 7.58 -10.98 -14.89
N THR A 85 8.24 -10.84 -16.05
CA THR A 85 9.48 -11.56 -16.33
C THR A 85 10.55 -11.03 -15.39
N GLN A 86 11.23 -11.91 -14.66
CA GLN A 86 12.38 -11.52 -13.87
C GLN A 86 13.44 -10.93 -14.79
N LYS A 87 13.90 -9.71 -14.47
CA LYS A 87 14.96 -9.01 -15.19
C LYS A 87 15.90 -8.42 -14.15
N GLU A 88 17.19 -8.38 -14.49
CA GLU A 88 18.18 -7.67 -13.70
C GLU A 88 17.76 -6.19 -13.58
N PHE A 89 17.67 -5.70 -12.34
CA PHE A 89 17.35 -4.31 -12.10
C PHE A 89 18.52 -3.43 -12.55
N LYS A 90 18.25 -2.50 -13.47
CA LYS A 90 19.19 -1.44 -13.86
C LYS A 90 18.56 -0.10 -13.55
N LEU A 91 19.26 0.69 -12.75
CA LEU A 91 18.83 2.05 -12.45
C LEU A 91 18.98 2.91 -13.74
N PRO A 92 17.94 3.64 -14.17
CA PRO A 92 18.07 4.56 -15.29
C PRO A 92 19.21 5.56 -15.07
N ALA A 93 20.00 5.81 -16.11
CA ALA A 93 21.17 6.71 -16.03
C ALA A 93 20.80 8.13 -15.56
N SER A 94 19.57 8.57 -15.85
CA SER A 94 19.03 9.86 -15.37
C SER A 94 18.96 9.95 -13.84
N ILE A 95 18.68 8.84 -13.15
CA ILE A 95 18.67 8.81 -11.67
C ILE A 95 20.10 8.67 -11.15
N LEU A 96 20.93 7.87 -11.81
CA LEU A 96 22.34 7.67 -11.43
C LEU A 96 23.13 8.99 -11.52
N ASN A 97 22.89 9.78 -12.55
CA ASN A 97 23.57 11.05 -12.80
C ASN A 97 22.99 12.24 -12.01
N TYR A 98 21.85 12.07 -11.32
CA TYR A 98 21.24 13.15 -10.52
C TYR A 98 22.18 13.72 -9.45
N ASN A 99 23.05 12.88 -8.89
CA ASN A 99 24.07 13.31 -7.92
C ASN A 99 25.34 13.86 -8.58
N ARG A 100 25.58 13.54 -9.85
CA ARG A 100 26.77 14.02 -10.59
C ARG A 100 26.61 15.48 -10.99
N ASP A 101 25.39 15.90 -11.33
CA ASP A 101 25.09 17.28 -11.71
C ASP A 101 24.94 18.22 -10.49
N GLN A 102 24.78 17.67 -9.28
CA GLN A 102 24.71 18.43 -8.01
C GLN A 102 26.08 18.54 -7.30
N VAL A 103 27.07 17.75 -7.70
CA VAL A 103 28.45 17.93 -7.26
C VAL A 103 29.09 18.98 -8.17
N LYS A 104 29.00 20.25 -7.76
CA LYS A 104 29.99 21.24 -8.19
C LYS A 104 31.36 20.65 -7.87
N THR A 105 32.16 20.47 -8.91
CA THR A 105 33.58 20.13 -8.90
C THR A 105 34.28 20.64 -7.64
N VAL A 106 34.64 19.71 -6.74
CA VAL A 106 35.71 19.94 -5.78
C VAL A 106 36.94 19.27 -6.40
N GLU A 107 37.56 19.98 -7.36
CA GLU A 107 38.94 19.70 -7.74
C GLU A 107 39.83 20.27 -6.64
N ASP A 108 40.03 19.48 -5.58
CA ASP A 108 41.20 19.52 -4.70
C ASP A 108 40.98 18.50 -3.58
N PHE A 109 41.41 17.26 -3.83
CA PHE A 109 41.72 16.31 -2.76
C PHE A 109 43.14 15.81 -3.01
N PRO A 110 44.11 16.15 -2.15
CA PRO A 110 45.47 15.64 -2.29
C PRO A 110 45.47 14.13 -2.01
N GLU A 111 46.20 13.42 -2.87
CA GLU A 111 46.46 11.99 -2.80
C GLU A 111 47.05 11.63 -1.44
N LEU A 112 46.35 10.79 -0.67
CA LEU A 112 46.85 10.21 0.56
C LEU A 112 47.18 8.75 0.29
N GLU A 113 48.48 8.46 0.35
CA GLU A 113 49.10 7.16 0.16
C GLU A 113 48.53 6.10 1.11
N ASP A 114 48.52 4.85 0.61
CA ASP A 114 47.96 3.66 1.24
C ASP A 114 48.60 3.38 2.62
N GLU A 115 47.84 3.59 3.71
CA GLU A 115 48.17 3.08 5.04
C GLU A 115 47.09 2.09 5.50
N GLU A 116 47.54 0.90 5.92
CA GLU A 116 46.73 -0.28 6.23
C GLU A 116 45.62 0.01 7.26
N LEU A 117 44.39 -0.40 6.93
CA LEU A 117 43.25 -0.28 7.84
C LEU A 117 43.38 -1.25 9.02
N PRO A 118 43.28 -0.79 10.28
CA PRO A 118 43.27 -1.68 11.42
C PRO A 118 41.89 -2.35 11.54
N VAL A 119 41.90 -3.69 11.60
CA VAL A 119 40.71 -4.50 11.87
C VAL A 119 40.22 -4.22 13.29
N VAL A 120 39.11 -3.49 13.41
CA VAL A 120 38.38 -3.38 14.69
C VAL A 120 37.00 -4.00 14.54
N SER A 121 36.91 -5.25 15.01
CA SER A 121 35.66 -5.83 15.51
C SER A 121 35.18 -5.02 16.70
N ASN A 122 33.90 -4.60 16.72
CA ASN A 122 33.11 -4.63 17.95
C ASN A 122 31.59 -4.53 17.76
N LYS A 123 30.91 -5.46 18.44
CA LYS A 123 29.47 -5.48 18.75
C LYS A 123 29.09 -4.27 19.60
N GLY A 124 27.92 -3.67 19.37
CA GLY A 124 27.34 -2.72 20.32
C GLY A 124 26.07 -2.02 19.82
N LYS A 125 24.96 -2.22 20.55
CA LYS A 125 23.61 -1.71 20.30
C LYS A 125 23.54 -0.17 20.40
N GLY A 126 22.71 0.45 19.56
CA GLY A 126 22.35 1.87 19.69
C GLY A 126 21.13 2.25 18.85
N SER A 127 19.98 2.36 19.50
CA SER A 127 18.70 2.82 18.95
C SER A 127 18.83 4.22 18.34
N ARG A 128 18.81 4.35 17.01
CA ARG A 128 18.71 5.65 16.33
C ARG A 128 17.25 5.99 16.03
N LYS A 129 16.72 6.98 16.78
CA LYS A 129 15.42 7.63 16.53
C LYS A 129 15.38 8.18 15.10
N ARG A 130 14.41 7.73 14.32
CA ARG A 130 14.16 8.20 12.95
C ARG A 130 13.36 9.51 12.99
N THR A 131 14.02 10.65 12.76
CA THR A 131 13.36 11.95 12.60
C THR A 131 12.79 12.07 11.18
N ARG A 132 11.47 11.91 11.05
CA ARG A 132 10.73 12.12 9.80
C ARG A 132 10.51 13.63 9.61
N HIS A 133 11.26 14.25 8.72
CA HIS A 133 10.98 15.60 8.22
C HIS A 133 9.94 15.48 7.10
N THR A 134 8.74 16.02 7.33
CA THR A 134 7.69 16.17 6.33
C THR A 134 7.92 17.46 5.57
N ASN A 135 8.31 17.37 4.29
CA ASN A 135 8.36 18.51 3.40
C ASN A 135 7.01 18.60 2.66
N THR A 136 6.12 19.50 3.09
CA THR A 136 4.82 19.72 2.47
C THR A 136 4.96 20.77 1.37
N ASN A 137 5.34 20.34 0.16
CA ASN A 137 5.13 21.16 -1.03
C ASN A 137 3.85 20.68 -1.73
N SER A 138 2.75 21.33 -1.39
CA SER A 138 1.47 21.21 -2.09
C SER A 138 1.59 21.81 -3.51
N PRO A 139 1.30 21.09 -4.59
CA PRO A 139 1.12 21.70 -5.90
C PRO A 139 -0.28 22.32 -6.00
N SER A 140 -0.34 23.61 -6.35
CA SER A 140 -1.56 24.40 -6.55
C SER A 140 -2.50 23.78 -7.58
N SER A 141 -3.79 23.64 -7.23
CA SER A 141 -4.85 23.24 -8.16
C SER A 141 -5.15 24.35 -9.19
N PRO A 142 -5.43 24.01 -10.45
CA PRO A 142 -5.81 24.99 -11.47
C PRO A 142 -7.25 25.49 -11.25
N ASN A 143 -7.42 26.80 -11.41
CA ASN A 143 -8.65 27.54 -11.18
C ASN A 143 -9.65 27.29 -12.35
N VAL A 144 -10.76 26.59 -12.10
CA VAL A 144 -11.83 26.40 -13.10
C VAL A 144 -12.81 27.57 -13.02
N VAL A 145 -12.75 28.43 -14.04
CA VAL A 145 -13.67 29.55 -14.25
C VAL A 145 -15.09 29.02 -14.44
N LYS A 146 -16.01 29.43 -13.55
CA LYS A 146 -17.46 29.21 -13.70
C LYS A 146 -17.97 30.02 -14.89
N ARG A 147 -18.30 29.34 -16.01
CA ARG A 147 -19.19 29.91 -17.02
C ARG A 147 -20.60 30.04 -16.41
N ARG A 148 -21.09 31.27 -16.34
CA ARG A 148 -22.46 31.60 -15.94
C ARG A 148 -23.43 31.30 -17.10
N ARG A 149 -24.55 30.67 -16.71
CA ARG A 149 -25.89 30.60 -17.32
C ARG A 149 -25.99 30.55 -18.84
#